data_AF-A0A512BZZ4-F1
#
_entry.id   AF-A0A512BZZ4-F1
#
_cell.length_a   1.000
_cell.length_b   1.000
_cell.length_c   1.000
_cell.angle_alpha   90.00
_cell.angle_beta   90.00
_cell.angle_gamma   90.00
#
_symmetry.space_group_name_H-M   'P 1'
#
loop_
_entity.id
_entity.type
_entity.pdbx_description
1 polymer ?
#
loop_
_entity_poly.entity_id
_entity_poly.type
_entity_poly.pdbx_seq_one_letter_code
_entity_poly.pdbx_strand_id
1 'polypeptide(L)'
;MYARLTTFRVKADKFDEMRRWRDQNEAAIYAQPGLREWIGLMEDSGEVVVVALFDDERAAREALPHARALWAKMAPMVEGEPTARFLDVMAARNLASRATAA
;
A
#
# COMPACT_ATOMS: atom_id res chain seq x y z
N MET A 1 -15.68 -6.27 2.52
CA MET A 1 -14.28 -5.98 2.16
C MET A 1 -14.17 -4.49 1.95
N TYR A 2 -13.08 -3.91 2.41
CA TYR A 2 -12.88 -2.47 2.39
C TYR A 2 -11.45 -2.16 1.98
N ALA A 3 -11.24 -1.05 1.29
CA ALA A 3 -9.93 -0.68 0.76
C ALA A 3 -9.43 0.62 1.39
N ARG A 4 -8.13 0.66 1.70
CA ARG A 4 -7.39 1.92 1.82
C ARG A 4 -6.64 2.18 0.52
N LEU A 5 -6.99 3.28 -0.13
CA LEU A 5 -6.26 3.84 -1.26
C LEU A 5 -5.28 4.89 -0.76
N THR A 6 -3.98 4.65 -0.92
CA THR A 6 -2.93 5.60 -0.57
C THR A 6 -2.27 6.13 -1.84
N THR A 7 -2.12 7.45 -1.94
CA THR A 7 -1.44 8.09 -3.07
C THR A 7 -0.36 9.05 -2.58
N PHE A 8 0.77 9.05 -3.29
CA PHE A 8 1.92 9.94 -3.04
C PHE A 8 2.80 10.00 -4.28
N ARG A 9 3.80 10.88 -4.27
CA ARG A 9 4.75 11.02 -5.35
C ARG A 9 6.18 10.87 -4.84
N VAL A 10 6.98 10.05 -5.51
CA VAL A 10 8.40 9.86 -5.21
C VAL A 10 9.20 10.94 -5.94
N LYS A 11 10.26 11.45 -5.31
CA LYS A 11 11.21 12.34 -5.98
C LYS A 11 11.93 11.59 -7.09
N ALA A 12 12.16 12.24 -8.23
CA ALA A 12 12.72 11.59 -9.42
C ALA A 12 14.10 10.93 -9.18
N ASP A 13 14.93 11.52 -8.32
CA ASP A 13 16.26 11.01 -7.94
C ASP A 13 16.20 9.87 -6.91
N LYS A 14 15.01 9.48 -6.46
CA LYS A 14 14.79 8.53 -5.35
C LYS A 14 14.05 7.25 -5.74
N PHE A 15 13.77 7.02 -7.02
CA PHE A 15 13.01 5.84 -7.45
C PHE A 15 13.68 4.52 -7.07
N ASP A 16 14.98 4.38 -7.30
CA ASP A 16 15.70 3.14 -6.93
C ASP A 16 15.85 2.98 -5.41
N GLU A 17 15.95 4.09 -4.69
CA GLU A 17 15.93 4.09 -3.22
C GLU A 17 14.58 3.62 -2.70
N MET A 18 13.47 4.11 -3.27
CA MET A 18 12.12 3.68 -2.91
C MET A 18 11.88 2.19 -3.20
N ARG A 19 12.35 1.68 -4.35
CA ARG A 19 12.25 0.24 -4.68
C ARG A 19 12.99 -0.61 -3.66
N ARG A 20 14.24 -0.27 -3.33
CA ARG A 20 15.02 -0.97 -2.30
C ARG A 20 14.37 -0.87 -0.92
N TRP A 21 13.86 0.30 -0.56
CA TRP A 21 13.15 0.50 0.71
C TRP A 21 11.91 -0.39 0.79
N ARG A 22 11.11 -0.49 -0.28
CA ARG A 22 9.94 -1.38 -0.34
C ARG A 22 10.33 -2.83 -0.09
N ASP A 23 11.39 -3.30 -0.74
CA ASP A 23 11.83 -4.71 -0.59
C ASP A 23 12.32 -4.99 0.83
N GLN A 24 13.08 -4.06 1.42
CA GLN A 24 13.58 -4.18 2.80
C GLN A 24 12.47 -4.10 3.85
N ASN A 25 11.35 -3.43 3.55
CA ASN A 25 10.24 -3.24 4.47
C ASN A 25 9.03 -4.13 4.15
N GLU A 26 9.18 -5.09 3.22
CA GLU A 26 8.10 -5.96 2.76
C GLU A 26 7.37 -6.65 3.93
N ALA A 27 8.12 -7.27 4.85
CA ALA A 27 7.55 -7.92 6.02
C ALA A 27 6.76 -6.95 6.90
N ALA A 28 7.26 -5.72 7.09
CA ALA A 28 6.57 -4.70 7.88
C ALA A 28 5.31 -4.18 7.17
N ILE A 29 5.32 -4.07 5.85
CA ILE A 29 4.14 -3.70 5.05
C ILE A 29 3.06 -4.77 5.19
N TYR A 30 3.42 -6.05 5.08
CA TYR A 30 2.46 -7.15 5.17
C TYR A 30 1.99 -7.47 6.58
N ALA A 31 2.72 -7.03 7.62
CA ALA A 31 2.32 -7.21 9.01
C ALA A 31 1.18 -6.28 9.49
N GLN A 32 0.57 -5.49 8.59
CA GLN A 32 -0.61 -4.67 8.91
C GLN A 32 -1.77 -5.56 9.41
N PRO A 33 -2.32 -5.31 10.61
CA PRO A 33 -3.44 -6.08 11.12
C PRO A 33 -4.65 -6.05 10.16
N GLY A 34 -5.21 -7.23 9.87
CA GLY A 34 -6.39 -7.37 9.00
C GLY A 34 -6.13 -7.15 7.50
N LEU A 35 -4.88 -6.96 7.08
CA LEU A 35 -4.51 -6.84 5.67
C LEU A 35 -4.70 -8.19 4.96
N ARG A 36 -5.46 -8.18 3.86
CA ARG A 36 -5.67 -9.35 2.99
C ARG A 36 -4.81 -9.31 1.74
N GLU A 37 -4.69 -8.11 1.16
CA GLU A 37 -3.97 -7.91 -0.08
C GLU A 37 -3.38 -6.49 -0.10
N TRP A 38 -2.21 -6.35 -0.71
CA TRP A 38 -1.54 -5.07 -0.90
C TRP A 38 -0.99 -5.01 -2.32
N ILE A 39 -1.40 -3.99 -3.06
CA ILE A 39 -1.03 -3.76 -4.45
C ILE A 39 -0.38 -2.38 -4.51
N GLY A 40 0.90 -2.34 -4.81
CA GLY A 40 1.64 -1.09 -5.02
C GLY A 40 1.97 -0.91 -6.49
N LEU A 41 1.65 0.26 -7.02
CA LEU A 41 1.88 0.65 -8.40
C LEU A 41 2.66 1.96 -8.39
N MET A 42 3.73 2.05 -9.17
CA MET A 42 4.49 3.28 -9.39
C MET A 42 4.60 3.53 -10.88
N GLU A 43 4.16 4.68 -11.34
CA GLU A 43 4.38 5.14 -12.71
C GLU A 43 5.83 5.64 -12.90
N ASP A 44 6.28 5.73 -14.15
CA ASP A 44 7.58 6.31 -14.49
C ASP A 44 7.70 7.79 -14.08
N SER A 45 6.57 8.46 -13.91
CA SER A 45 6.52 9.82 -13.38
C SER A 45 6.86 9.89 -11.88
N GLY A 46 6.86 8.76 -11.16
CA GLY A 46 7.03 8.69 -9.71
C GLY A 46 5.72 8.78 -8.93
N GLU A 47 4.57 8.92 -9.60
CA GLU A 47 3.28 8.82 -8.94
C GLU A 47 3.03 7.38 -8.48
N VAL A 48 2.65 7.24 -7.21
CA VAL A 48 2.43 5.95 -6.56
C VAL A 48 0.99 5.84 -6.09
N VAL A 49 0.41 4.68 -6.40
CA VAL A 49 -0.90 4.27 -5.90
C VAL A 49 -0.73 2.95 -5.16
N VAL A 50 -1.24 2.90 -3.93
CA VAL A 50 -1.28 1.69 -3.11
C VAL A 50 -2.73 1.37 -2.78
N VAL A 51 -3.15 0.14 -3.10
CA VAL A 51 -4.44 -0.41 -2.71
C VAL A 51 -4.19 -1.50 -1.66
N ALA A 52 -4.66 -1.26 -0.44
CA ALA A 52 -4.62 -2.24 0.64
C ALA A 52 -6.05 -2.71 0.95
N LEU A 53 -6.32 -4.02 0.85
CA LEU A 53 -7.62 -4.62 1.07
C LEU A 53 -7.72 -5.23 2.48
N PHE A 54 -8.84 -5.00 3.14
CA PHE A 54 -9.15 -5.43 4.50
C PHE A 54 -10.53 -6.11 4.55
N ASP A 55 -10.78 -6.89 5.60
CA ASP A 55 -12.07 -7.56 5.79
C ASP A 55 -13.25 -6.56 5.86
N ASP A 56 -13.06 -5.49 6.64
CA ASP A 56 -14.06 -4.47 6.93
C ASP A 56 -13.43 -3.06 7.08
N GLU A 57 -14.29 -2.05 7.20
CA GLU A 57 -13.88 -0.65 7.36
C GLU A 57 -13.07 -0.40 8.64
N ARG A 58 -13.44 -1.07 9.73
CA ARG A 58 -12.77 -0.90 11.03
C ARG A 58 -11.31 -1.34 10.90
N ALA A 59 -11.06 -2.52 10.36
CA ALA A 59 -9.71 -3.05 10.12
C ALA A 59 -8.88 -2.10 9.24
N ALA A 60 -9.47 -1.56 8.16
CA ALA A 60 -8.78 -0.61 7.30
C ALA A 60 -8.37 0.68 8.03
N ARG A 61 -9.24 1.22 8.88
CA ARG A 61 -8.98 2.44 9.66
C ARG A 61 -7.98 2.19 10.79
N GLU A 62 -8.10 1.08 11.51
CA GLU A 62 -7.19 0.67 12.57
C GLU A 62 -5.77 0.38 12.06
N ALA A 63 -5.62 0.00 10.78
CA ALA A 63 -4.32 -0.16 10.13
C ALA A 63 -3.65 1.16 9.70
N LEU A 64 -4.35 2.30 9.75
CA LEU A 64 -3.79 3.59 9.31
C LEU A 64 -2.57 4.05 10.13
N PRO A 65 -2.54 3.97 11.47
CA PRO A 65 -1.37 4.34 12.25
C PRO A 65 -0.10 3.56 11.86
N HIS A 66 -0.24 2.26 11.58
CA HIS A 66 0.88 1.44 11.10
C HIS A 66 1.43 1.93 9.77
N ALA A 67 0.54 2.26 8.83
CA ALA A 67 0.96 2.82 7.55
C ALA A 67 1.60 4.20 7.68
N ARG A 68 1.06 5.07 8.54
CA ARG A 68 1.69 6.38 8.83
C ARG A 68 3.10 6.24 9.39
N ALA A 69 3.35 5.23 10.23
CA ALA A 69 4.69 4.93 10.72
C ALA A 69 5.66 4.51 9.59
N LEU A 70 5.16 3.78 8.57
CA LEU A 70 5.93 3.47 7.37
C LEU A 70 6.16 4.73 6.51
N TRP A 71 5.14 5.58 6.35
CA TRP A 71 5.23 6.83 5.59
C TRP A 71 6.26 7.79 6.16
N ALA A 72 6.36 7.89 7.48
CA ALA A 72 7.36 8.70 8.14
C ALA A 72 8.80 8.28 7.76
N LYS A 73 9.05 6.98 7.56
CA LYS A 73 10.37 6.46 7.15
C LYS A 73 10.73 6.80 5.69
N MET A 74 9.71 6.96 4.84
CA MET A 74 9.89 7.30 3.42
C MET A 74 9.80 8.81 3.14
N ALA A 75 9.51 9.64 4.14
CA ALA A 75 9.40 11.10 4.00
C ALA A 75 10.56 11.76 3.23
N PRO A 76 11.84 11.35 3.39
CA PRO A 76 12.93 11.92 2.61
C PRO A 76 12.85 11.66 1.10
N MET A 77 12.16 10.58 0.69
CA MET A 77 12.09 10.11 -0.69
C MET A 77 10.88 10.66 -1.46
N VAL A 78 9.92 11.30 -0.79
CA VAL A 78 8.63 11.69 -1.39
C VAL A 78 8.40 13.20 -1.44
N GLU A 79 7.55 13.60 -2.38
CA GLU A 79 7.03 14.95 -2.54
C GLU A 79 5.75 15.08 -1.71
N GLY A 80 5.91 15.47 -0.44
CA GLY A 80 4.80 15.67 0.49
C GLY A 80 4.34 14.40 1.21
N GLU A 81 3.33 14.56 2.07
CA GLU A 81 2.79 13.45 2.86
C GLU A 81 1.84 12.59 2.01
N PRO A 82 1.92 11.24 2.10
CA PRO A 82 0.93 10.38 1.49
C PRO A 82 -0.49 10.66 1.97
N THR A 83 -1.45 10.62 1.06
CA THR A 83 -2.87 10.78 1.39
C THR A 83 -3.57 9.43 1.43
N ALA A 84 -4.61 9.29 2.24
CA ALA A 84 -5.40 8.07 2.34
C ALA A 84 -6.89 8.33 2.13
N ARG A 85 -7.51 7.48 1.33
CA ARG A 85 -8.96 7.38 1.15
C ARG A 85 -9.43 5.97 1.49
N PHE A 86 -10.67 5.89 1.90
CA PHE A 86 -11.32 4.69 2.41
C PHE A 86 -12.52 4.39 1.52
N LEU A 87 -12.57 3.18 0.96
CA LEU A 87 -13.47 2.85 -0.14
C LEU A 87 -14.13 1.49 0.10
N ASP A 88 -15.43 1.42 -0.17
CA ASP A 88 -16.11 0.14 -0.30
C ASP A 88 -15.59 -0.63 -1.52
N VAL A 89 -15.27 -1.90 -1.31
CA VAL A 89 -14.89 -2.78 -2.41
C VAL A 89 -16.16 -3.38 -3.00
N MET A 90 -16.56 -2.85 -4.16
CA MET A 90 -17.77 -3.29 -4.87
C MET A 90 -17.62 -4.69 -5.48
N ALA A 91 -16.41 -5.05 -5.92
CA ALA A 91 -16.08 -6.38 -6.44
C ALA A 91 -14.58 -6.64 -6.28
N ALA A 92 -14.22 -7.84 -5.84
CA ALA A 92 -12.84 -8.34 -5.86
C ALA A 92 -12.86 -9.79 -6.35
N ARG A 93 -12.14 -10.08 -7.42
CA ARG A 93 -11.89 -11.46 -7.85
C ARG A 93 -10.64 -11.93 -7.11
N ASN A 94 -10.81 -12.83 -6.16
CA ASN A 94 -9.71 -13.38 -5.37
C ASN A 94 -8.76 -14.16 -6.31
N LEU A 95 -7.57 -13.64 -6.58
CA LEU A 95 -6.62 -14.24 -7.54
C LEU A 95 -5.87 -15.44 -6.93
N ALA A 96 -5.85 -15.55 -5.60
CA ALA A 96 -5.14 -16.62 -4.88
C ALA A 96 -5.78 -18.02 -5.06
N SER A 97 -7.03 -18.12 -5.49
CA SER A 97 -7.72 -19.43 -5.65
C SER A 97 -7.39 -20.16 -6.96
N ARG A 98 -6.57 -19.58 -7.85
CA ARG A 98 -6.24 -20.19 -9.15
C ARG A 98 -4.90 -20.93 -9.22
N ALA A 99 -4.09 -20.90 -8.16
CA ALA A 99 -2.77 -21.53 -8.16
C ALA A 99 -2.79 -23.06 -7.88
N THR A 100 -3.95 -23.67 -7.64
CA THR A 100 -4.09 -25.12 -7.37
C THR A 100 -4.75 -25.92 -8.48
N ALA A 101 -4.83 -25.39 -9.70
CA ALA A 101 -5.33 -26.11 -10.87
C ALA A 101 -4.36 -25.98 -12.05
N ALA A 102 -3.25 -26.71 -11.97
CA ALA A 102 -2.40 -27.06 -13.11
C ALA A 102 -1.72 -28.41 -12.83
#